data_AF-A0A971SNG4-F1
#
_entry.id   AF-A0A971SNG4-F1
#
_cell.length_a   1.000
_cell.length_b   1.000
_cell.length_c   1.000
_cell.angle_alpha   90.00
_cell.angle_beta   90.00
_cell.angle_gamma   90.00
#
_symmetry.space_group_name_H-M   'P 1'
#
loop_
_entity.id
_entity.type
_entity.pdbx_description
1 polymer ?
#
loop_
_entity_poly.entity_id
_entity_poly.type
_entity_poly.pdbx_seq_one_letter_code
_entity_poly.pdbx_strand_id
1 'polypeptide(L)'
;MKKFLSVFMVILVVAVFAGTAFAAPEYTIKVGYIGSDSHPTMKAMKEVFVKQVEEGSKGKIKVELYPNGQLGGDRELSEGVQMGTIQMAIPSS
;
A
#
# COMPACT_ATOMS: atom_id res chain seq x y z
N MET A 1 0.55 -10.87 -48.08
CA MET A 1 -0.07 -11.69 -47.02
C MET A 1 0.76 -11.72 -45.73
N LYS A 2 2.07 -12.04 -45.77
CA LYS A 2 2.94 -12.07 -44.57
C LYS A 2 3.01 -10.76 -43.77
N LYS A 3 3.01 -9.60 -44.45
CA LYS A 3 3.03 -8.27 -43.80
C LYS A 3 1.70 -7.92 -43.09
N PHE A 4 0.56 -8.38 -43.63
CA PHE A 4 -0.74 -8.21 -42.98
C PHE A 4 -0.88 -9.11 -41.74
N LEU A 5 -0.34 -10.33 -41.81
CA LEU A 5 -0.32 -11.26 -40.68
C LEU A 5 0.57 -10.75 -39.53
N SER A 6 1.74 -10.17 -39.83
CA SER A 6 2.60 -9.54 -38.81
C SER A 6 1.96 -8.33 -38.15
N VAL A 7 1.26 -7.48 -38.90
CA VAL A 7 0.57 -6.30 -38.33
C VAL A 7 -0.58 -6.74 -37.42
N PHE A 8 -1.34 -7.77 -37.80
CA PHE A 8 -2.40 -8.31 -36.97
C PHE A 8 -1.86 -8.93 -35.67
N MET A 9 -0.72 -9.61 -35.72
CA MET A 9 -0.07 -10.21 -34.55
C MET A 9 0.49 -9.16 -33.58
N VAL A 10 1.01 -8.03 -34.09
CA VAL A 10 1.46 -6.90 -33.25
C VAL A 10 0.28 -6.24 -32.53
N ILE A 11 -0.86 -6.07 -33.22
CA ILE A 11 -2.09 -5.51 -32.61
C ILE A 11 -2.61 -6.44 -31.50
N LEU A 12 -2.51 -7.75 -31.70
CA LEU A 12 -2.95 -8.75 -30.71
C LEU A 12 -2.06 -8.77 -29.46
N VAL A 13 -0.74 -8.56 -29.62
CA VAL A 13 0.19 -8.44 -28.48
C VAL A 13 -0.06 -7.15 -27.69
N VAL A 14 -0.33 -6.02 -28.36
CA VAL A 14 -0.64 -4.76 -27.67
C VAL A 14 -1.98 -4.82 -26.93
N ALA A 15 -2.98 -5.54 -27.48
CA ALA A 15 -4.27 -5.74 -26.82
C ALA A 15 -4.18 -6.57 -25.53
N VAL A 16 -3.24 -7.52 -25.44
CA VAL A 16 -3.02 -8.33 -24.22
C VAL A 16 -2.42 -7.49 -23.09
N PHE A 17 -1.59 -6.49 -23.40
CA PHE A 17 -1.02 -5.59 -22.38
C PHE A 17 -1.97 -4.48 -21.92
N ALA A 18 -3.00 -4.15 -22.69
CA ALA A 18 -4.00 -3.14 -22.32
C ALA A 18 -4.95 -3.61 -21.18
N GLY A 19 -4.98 -4.92 -20.88
CA GLY A 19 -5.87 -5.51 -19.87
C GLY A 19 -5.38 -5.42 -18.42
N THR A 20 -4.13 -5.03 -18.19
CA THR A 20 -3.56 -4.90 -16.83
C THR A 20 -3.37 -3.44 -16.45
N ALA A 21 -4.46 -2.65 -16.49
CA ALA A 21 -4.49 -1.41 -15.74
C ALA A 21 -4.55 -1.79 -14.25
N PHE A 22 -3.43 -1.67 -13.54
CA PHE A 22 -3.44 -1.74 -12.07
C PHE A 22 -4.32 -0.60 -11.57
N ALA A 23 -5.53 -0.94 -11.12
CA ALA A 23 -6.44 0.03 -10.52
C ALA A 23 -5.74 0.69 -9.32
N ALA A 24 -5.90 2.01 -9.19
CA ALA A 24 -5.42 2.71 -8.01
C ALA A 24 -6.07 2.10 -6.74
N PRO A 25 -5.34 2.06 -5.61
CA PRO A 25 -5.90 1.51 -4.37
C PRO A 25 -7.15 2.28 -3.98
N GLU A 26 -8.20 1.53 -3.62
CA GLU A 26 -9.51 2.07 -3.22
C GLU A 26 -9.44 2.65 -1.80
N TYR A 27 -8.60 2.06 -0.94
CA TYR A 27 -8.41 2.50 0.44
C TYR A 27 -6.93 2.59 0.78
N THR A 28 -6.58 3.50 1.69
CA THR A 28 -5.24 3.61 2.26
C THR A 28 -5.31 3.52 3.78
N ILE A 29 -4.54 2.62 4.36
CA ILE A 29 -4.33 2.52 5.81
C ILE A 29 -3.05 3.24 6.14
N LYS A 30 -3.17 4.42 6.78
CA LYS A 30 -2.03 5.14 7.35
C LYS A 30 -1.76 4.65 8.76
N VAL A 31 -0.54 4.17 8.98
CA VAL A 31 -0.06 3.63 10.26
C VAL A 31 0.96 4.58 10.86
N GLY A 32 0.65 5.17 12.01
CA GLY A 32 1.60 5.97 12.78
C GLY A 32 2.35 5.14 13.83
N TYR A 33 3.65 5.36 13.95
CA TYR A 33 4.48 4.76 15.00
C TYR A 33 5.54 5.74 15.49
N ILE A 34 5.64 5.92 16.81
CA ILE A 34 6.64 6.84 17.38
C ILE A 34 8.05 6.25 17.39
N GLY A 35 8.16 4.92 17.45
CA GLY A 35 9.45 4.24 17.50
C GLY A 35 10.18 4.26 16.16
N SER A 36 11.43 3.81 16.19
CA SER A 36 12.30 3.92 15.03
C SER A 36 11.86 3.03 13.86
N ASP A 37 12.27 3.42 12.67
CA ASP A 37 12.06 2.62 11.46
C ASP A 37 12.74 1.23 11.49
N SER A 38 13.79 1.11 12.31
CA SER A 38 14.55 -0.12 12.56
C SER A 38 13.99 -0.99 13.69
N HIS A 39 12.97 -0.52 14.42
CA HIS A 39 12.39 -1.26 15.52
C HIS A 39 11.79 -2.60 15.04
N PRO A 40 11.88 -3.70 15.80
CA PRO A 40 11.32 -5.00 15.41
C PRO A 40 9.84 -4.93 15.01
N THR A 41 9.05 -4.10 15.68
CA THR A 41 7.65 -3.84 15.31
C THR A 41 7.52 -3.29 13.90
N MET A 42 8.33 -2.28 13.54
CA MET A 42 8.28 -1.69 12.20
C MET A 42 8.77 -2.67 11.14
N LYS A 43 9.75 -3.51 11.47
CA LYS A 43 10.18 -4.62 10.60
C LYS A 43 9.03 -5.59 10.31
N ALA A 44 8.30 -6.02 11.35
CA ALA A 44 7.12 -6.89 11.18
C ALA A 44 6.02 -6.20 10.37
N MET A 45 5.78 -4.90 10.58
CA MET A 45 4.80 -4.15 9.80
C MET A 45 5.15 -4.15 8.31
N LYS A 46 6.41 -3.88 7.96
CA LYS A 46 6.88 -3.86 6.57
C LYS A 46 6.86 -5.24 5.91
N GLU A 47 7.39 -6.25 6.60
CA GLU A 47 7.65 -7.56 5.99
C GLU A 47 6.41 -8.47 5.99
N VAL A 48 5.52 -8.29 6.95
CA VAL A 48 4.35 -9.17 7.15
C VAL A 48 3.05 -8.42 6.92
N PHE A 49 2.79 -7.36 7.69
CA PHE A 49 1.48 -6.71 7.68
C PHE A 49 1.13 -6.06 6.34
N VAL A 50 2.02 -5.23 5.80
CA VAL A 50 1.82 -4.57 4.49
C VAL A 50 1.51 -5.63 3.43
N LYS A 51 2.35 -6.66 3.34
CA LYS A 51 2.19 -7.73 2.36
C LYS A 51 0.83 -8.44 2.50
N GLN A 52 0.48 -8.86 3.71
CA GLN A 52 -0.78 -9.59 3.94
C GLN A 52 -2.02 -8.75 3.61
N VAL A 53 -2.01 -7.45 3.93
CA VAL A 53 -3.13 -6.56 3.64
C VAL A 53 -3.25 -6.28 2.15
N GLU A 54 -2.14 -5.95 1.49
CA GLU A 54 -2.15 -5.62 0.06
C GLU A 54 -2.46 -6.85 -0.79
N GLU A 55 -1.86 -8.01 -0.51
CA GLU A 55 -2.16 -9.26 -1.23
C GLU A 55 -3.58 -9.78 -0.91
N GLY A 56 -3.96 -9.79 0.37
CA GLY A 56 -5.28 -10.25 0.82
C GLY A 56 -6.43 -9.40 0.27
N SER A 57 -6.18 -8.10 0.07
CA SER A 57 -7.14 -7.18 -0.55
C SER A 57 -7.08 -7.15 -2.08
N LYS A 58 -6.21 -7.95 -2.71
CA LYS A 58 -5.96 -7.93 -4.16
C LYS A 58 -5.58 -6.53 -4.67
N GLY A 59 -4.77 -5.80 -3.89
CA GLY A 59 -4.30 -4.45 -4.20
C GLY A 59 -5.32 -3.34 -3.98
N LYS A 60 -6.51 -3.64 -3.43
CA LYS A 60 -7.53 -2.61 -3.14
C LYS A 60 -7.16 -1.75 -1.94
N ILE A 61 -6.40 -2.29 -0.99
CA ILE A 61 -5.95 -1.57 0.19
C ILE A 61 -4.44 -1.37 0.05
N LYS A 62 -3.97 -0.13 0.19
CA LYS A 62 -2.56 0.23 0.33
C LYS A 62 -2.25 0.50 1.80
N VAL A 63 -1.07 0.10 2.26
CA VAL A 63 -0.60 0.42 3.62
C VAL A 63 0.56 1.41 3.56
N GLU A 64 0.45 2.51 4.29
CA GLU A 64 1.50 3.54 4.41
C GLU A 64 1.99 3.61 5.86
N LEU A 65 3.29 3.43 6.04
CA LEU A 65 3.94 3.40 7.35
C LEU A 65 4.67 4.71 7.63
N TYR A 66 4.39 5.29 8.78
CA TYR A 66 4.97 6.56 9.24
C TYR A 66 5.70 6.36 10.59
N PRO A 67 6.95 5.86 10.56
CA PRO A 67 7.78 5.66 11.74
C PRO A 67 8.37 6.97 12.27
N ASN A 68 9.17 6.89 13.35
CA ASN A 68 9.94 7.99 13.93
C ASN A 68 9.08 9.21 14.34
N GLY A 69 7.82 8.99 14.71
CA GLY A 69 6.93 10.07 15.16
C GLY A 69 6.58 11.08 14.08
N GLN A 70 6.65 10.70 12.79
CA GLN A 70 6.36 11.59 11.66
C GLN A 70 4.95 12.21 11.70
N LEU A 71 4.00 11.56 12.37
CA LEU A 71 2.61 12.01 12.50
C LEU A 71 2.27 12.54 13.90
N GLY A 72 3.27 12.75 14.75
CA GLY A 72 3.10 13.18 16.15
C GLY A 72 3.40 12.08 17.17
N GLY A 73 3.14 12.38 18.44
CA GLY A 73 3.32 11.46 19.56
C GLY A 73 2.09 10.58 19.79
N ASP A 74 2.15 9.70 20.80
CA ASP A 74 1.10 8.70 21.07
C ASP A 74 -0.30 9.32 21.30
N ARG A 75 -0.34 10.51 21.91
CA ARG A 75 -1.60 11.26 22.13
C ARG A 75 -2.18 11.73 20.80
N GLU A 76 -1.38 12.38 19.97
CA GLU A 76 -1.79 12.89 18.65
C GLU A 76 -2.19 11.75 17.72
N LEU A 77 -1.47 10.62 17.75
CA LEU A 77 -1.83 9.43 17.00
C LEU A 77 -3.19 8.86 17.44
N SER A 78 -3.44 8.77 18.75
CA SER A 78 -4.72 8.28 19.29
C SER A 78 -5.89 9.19 18.87
N GLU A 79 -5.70 10.50 18.96
CA GLU A 79 -6.68 11.48 18.49
C GLU A 79 -6.89 11.39 16.96
N GLY A 80 -5.82 11.18 16.20
CA GLY A 80 -5.88 11.02 14.75
C GLY A 80 -6.69 9.79 14.33
N VAL A 81 -6.59 8.68 15.08
CA VAL A 81 -7.45 7.50 14.88
C VAL A 81 -8.91 7.83 15.21
N GLN A 82 -9.16 8.52 16.32
CA GLN A 82 -10.52 8.91 16.71
C GLN A 82 -11.19 9.85 15.69
N MET A 83 -10.42 10.77 15.11
CA MET A 83 -10.90 11.66 14.05
C MET A 83 -10.96 10.99 12.67
N GLY A 84 -10.38 9.79 12.51
CA GLY A 84 -10.30 9.07 11.23
C GLY A 84 -9.29 9.67 10.24
N THR A 85 -8.40 10.56 10.67
CA THR A 85 -7.35 11.14 9.82
C THR A 85 -6.21 10.15 9.54
N ILE A 86 -6.04 9.17 10.44
CA ILE A 86 -5.19 7.98 10.25
C ILE A 86 -5.99 6.74 10.65
N GLN A 87 -5.63 5.58 10.10
CA GLN A 87 -6.41 4.34 10.28
C GLN A 87 -5.84 3.46 11.40
N MET A 88 -4.56 3.63 11.75
CA MET A 88 -3.90 2.85 12.78
C MET A 88 -2.83 3.65 13.50
N ALA A 89 -2.74 3.44 14.80
CA ALA A 89 -1.66 3.92 15.65
C ALA A 89 -1.03 2.72 16.36
N ILE A 90 0.29 2.71 16.47
CA ILE A 90 1.04 1.78 17.32
C ILE A 90 1.62 2.62 18.46
N PRO A 91 0.93 2.76 19.60
CA PRO A 91 1.47 3.47 20.74
C PRO A 91 2.68 2.73 21.34
N SER A 92 3.57 3.46 22.02
CA SER A 92 4.80 2.91 22.60
C SER A 92 4.67 2.30 24.01
N SER A 93 3.51 2.50 24.63
CA SER A 93 3.16 2.05 25.99
C SER A 93 2.64 0.62 26.04
#